data_AF-A0A349SVR3-F1
#
_entry.id   AF-A0A349SVR3-F1
#
_cell.length_a   1.000
_cell.length_b   1.000
_cell.length_c   1.000
_cell.angle_alpha   90.00
_cell.angle_beta   90.00
_cell.angle_gamma   90.00
#
_symmetry.space_group_name_H-M   'P 1'
#
loop_
_entity.id
_entity.type
_entity.pdbx_description
1 polymer ?
#
loop_
_entity_poly.entity_id
_entity_poly.type
_entity_poly.pdbx_seq_one_letter_code
_entity_poly.pdbx_strand_id
1 'polypeptide(L)'
;FLEQGGRKAGASVLSQDLRVLPKYTMTRDGNGYPILVINQDFNRAWLAVGQALQRSRVGVSDLDRTLGIYYLAETTQVEVDDELEEKELQLRLISSESGIQVSVQVDDDTLAPEEQSARILNQIREKLQ
;
A
#
# COMPACT_ATOMS: atom_id res chain seq x y z
N PHE A 1 -3.37 -8.74 68.98
CA PHE A 1 -3.46 -9.96 68.16
C PHE A 1 -4.42 -9.67 67.01
N LEU A 2 -3.86 -9.32 65.84
CA LEU A 2 -4.03 -10.00 64.53
C LEU A 2 -5.50 -10.05 64.05
N GLU A 3 -5.89 -9.70 62.83
CA GLU A 3 -5.17 -9.80 61.56
C GLU A 3 -5.85 -8.98 60.45
N GLN A 4 -5.07 -8.72 59.41
CA GLN A 4 -5.34 -7.84 58.28
C GLN A 4 -6.21 -8.49 57.19
N GLY A 5 -6.74 -7.63 56.29
CA GLY A 5 -6.40 -7.84 54.88
C GLY A 5 -7.46 -8.46 53.98
N GLY A 6 -8.63 -7.82 53.89
CA GLY A 6 -9.54 -8.02 52.76
C GLY A 6 -8.96 -7.44 51.48
N ARG A 7 -8.11 -8.22 50.79
CA ARG A 7 -7.56 -7.90 49.47
C ARG A 7 -8.71 -7.73 48.48
N LYS A 8 -8.95 -6.48 48.04
CA LYS A 8 -9.71 -6.19 46.81
C LYS A 8 -9.02 -6.90 45.64
N ALA A 9 -9.86 -7.47 44.78
CA ALA A 9 -9.51 -8.28 43.62
C ALA A 9 -8.28 -7.76 42.88
N GLY A 10 -7.36 -8.71 42.62
CA GLY A 10 -6.15 -8.50 41.86
C GLY A 10 -6.43 -7.89 40.50
N ALA A 11 -5.52 -7.01 40.14
CA ALA A 11 -5.49 -6.20 38.94
C ALA A 11 -5.45 -7.01 37.64
N SER A 12 -5.73 -6.26 36.57
CA SER A 12 -5.34 -6.49 35.18
C SER A 12 -6.25 -7.36 34.32
N VAL A 13 -7.44 -6.83 34.06
CA VAL A 13 -7.99 -6.87 32.69
C VAL A 13 -7.28 -5.76 31.90
N LEU A 14 -5.99 -5.92 31.64
CA LEU A 14 -5.20 -4.99 30.83
C LEU A 14 -4.26 -5.78 29.94
N SER A 15 -4.82 -6.45 28.94
CA SER A 15 -4.05 -7.09 27.87
C SER A 15 -4.88 -7.11 26.59
N GLN A 16 -5.48 -5.99 26.21
CA GLN A 16 -6.25 -5.93 24.95
C GLN A 16 -6.16 -4.61 24.18
N ASP A 17 -5.17 -3.76 24.45
CA ASP A 17 -4.78 -2.74 23.45
C ASP A 17 -3.48 -3.16 22.77
N LEU A 18 -3.48 -4.39 22.23
CA LEU A 18 -2.69 -4.65 21.05
C LEU A 18 -3.25 -3.70 20.00
N ARG A 19 -2.57 -2.58 19.76
CA ARG A 19 -2.86 -1.73 18.60
C ARG A 19 -2.73 -2.63 17.37
N VAL A 20 -3.85 -3.16 16.91
CA VAL A 20 -3.90 -3.90 15.65
C VAL A 20 -3.64 -2.84 14.61
N LEU A 21 -2.41 -2.82 14.08
CA LEU A 21 -2.09 -1.96 12.97
C LEU A 21 -3.07 -2.29 11.83
N PRO A 22 -3.68 -1.27 11.19
CA PRO A 22 -4.56 -1.52 10.06
C PRO A 22 -3.81 -2.33 9.02
N LYS A 23 -4.45 -3.33 8.40
CA LYS A 23 -3.79 -4.18 7.39
C LYS A 23 -3.21 -3.38 6.23
N TYR A 24 -3.86 -2.26 5.89
CA TYR A 24 -3.43 -1.34 4.86
C TYR A 24 -3.78 0.10 5.25
N THR A 25 -2.92 1.05 4.88
CA THR A 25 -3.04 2.47 5.20
C THR A 25 -2.72 3.29 3.96
N MET A 26 -3.63 4.19 3.57
CA MET A 26 -3.31 5.24 2.59
C MET A 26 -2.55 6.35 3.29
N THR A 27 -1.38 6.71 2.78
CA THR A 27 -0.54 7.79 3.32
C THR A 27 0.15 8.52 2.15
N ARG A 28 1.09 9.41 2.46
CA ARG A 28 1.94 10.08 1.48
C ARG A 28 3.42 9.76 1.75
N ASP A 29 4.21 9.73 0.69
CA ASP A 29 5.67 9.65 0.75
C ASP A 29 6.29 10.98 1.25
N GLY A 30 7.60 11.00 1.50
CA GLY A 30 8.35 12.21 1.85
C GLY A 30 8.21 13.37 0.85
N ASN A 31 7.91 13.06 -0.42
CA ASN A 31 7.64 14.07 -1.46
C ASN A 31 6.16 14.47 -1.58
N GLY A 32 5.29 13.98 -0.69
CA GLY A 32 3.86 14.29 -0.70
C GLY A 32 3.02 13.42 -1.65
N TYR A 33 3.62 12.51 -2.41
CA TYR A 33 2.91 11.61 -3.32
C TYR A 33 2.12 10.53 -2.57
N PRO A 34 0.90 10.19 -3.02
CA PRO A 34 0.09 9.17 -2.37
C PRO A 34 0.75 7.80 -2.50
N ILE A 35 0.80 7.07 -1.38
CA ILE A 35 1.27 5.68 -1.33
C ILE A 35 0.30 4.86 -0.48
N LEU A 36 0.22 3.57 -0.78
CA LEU A 36 -0.51 2.61 0.02
C LEU A 36 0.47 1.71 0.76
N VAL A 37 0.41 1.69 2.08
CA VAL A 37 1.24 0.81 2.91
C VAL A 37 0.42 -0.40 3.30
N ILE A 38 0.92 -1.61 3.00
CA ILE A 38 0.31 -2.88 3.39
C ILE A 38 1.18 -3.51 4.49
N ASN A 39 0.61 -3.64 5.69
CA ASN A 39 1.28 -4.16 6.89
C ASN A 39 1.33 -5.70 6.88
N GLN A 40 1.81 -6.29 5.79
CA GLN A 40 1.97 -7.74 5.59
C GLN A 40 3.29 -8.02 4.87
N ASP A 41 3.67 -9.30 4.76
CA ASP A 41 4.83 -9.69 3.95
C ASP A 41 4.57 -9.51 2.45
N PHE A 42 5.66 -9.43 1.66
CA PHE A 42 5.60 -9.22 0.21
C PHE A 42 4.68 -10.20 -0.51
N ASN A 43 4.71 -11.49 -0.16
CA ASN A 43 3.92 -12.49 -0.86
C ASN A 43 2.42 -12.27 -0.63
N ARG A 44 2.04 -11.92 0.60
CA ARG A 44 0.64 -11.58 0.93
C ARG A 44 0.21 -10.29 0.27
N ALA A 45 1.04 -9.25 0.32
CA ALA A 45 0.75 -7.97 -0.31
C ALA A 45 0.59 -8.13 -1.83
N TRP A 46 1.50 -8.86 -2.48
CA TRP A 46 1.45 -9.17 -3.91
C TRP A 46 0.14 -9.84 -4.30
N LEU A 47 -0.25 -10.91 -3.58
CA LEU A 47 -1.50 -11.62 -3.83
C LEU A 47 -2.74 -10.76 -3.57
N ALA A 48 -2.73 -9.95 -2.51
CA ALA A 48 -3.84 -9.08 -2.16
C ALA A 48 -4.03 -7.97 -3.22
N VAL A 49 -2.93 -7.36 -3.67
CA VAL A 49 -2.93 -6.35 -4.74
C VAL A 49 -3.38 -6.96 -6.06
N GLY A 50 -2.89 -8.14 -6.44
CA GLY A 50 -3.33 -8.82 -7.66
C GLY A 50 -4.84 -9.11 -7.66
N GLN A 51 -5.40 -9.59 -6.54
CA GLN A 51 -6.85 -9.80 -6.40
C GLN A 51 -7.63 -8.48 -6.42
N ALA A 52 -7.09 -7.43 -5.79
CA ALA A 52 -7.71 -6.12 -5.80
C ALA A 52 -7.74 -5.54 -7.22
N LEU A 53 -6.66 -5.66 -7.98
CA LEU A 53 -6.56 -5.28 -9.39
C LEU A 53 -7.61 -6.02 -10.23
N GLN A 54 -7.69 -7.35 -10.11
CA GLN A 54 -8.70 -8.16 -10.81
C GLN A 54 -10.17 -7.77 -10.50
N ARG A 55 -10.43 -7.23 -9.31
CA ARG A 55 -11.77 -6.77 -8.87
C ARG A 55 -11.99 -5.28 -9.12
N SER A 56 -10.96 -4.56 -9.50
CA SER A 56 -10.99 -3.13 -9.80
C SER A 56 -11.28 -2.90 -11.28
N ARG A 57 -11.34 -1.64 -11.70
CA ARG A 57 -11.39 -1.27 -13.12
C ARG A 57 -10.00 -1.03 -13.71
N VAL A 58 -8.93 -1.23 -12.92
CA VAL A 58 -7.55 -1.06 -13.34
C VAL A 58 -7.13 -2.30 -14.12
N GLY A 59 -6.88 -2.15 -15.42
CA GLY A 59 -6.36 -3.22 -16.27
C GLY A 59 -4.87 -3.45 -16.00
N VAL A 60 -4.44 -4.71 -16.08
CA VAL A 60 -3.03 -5.11 -15.97
C VAL A 60 -2.62 -5.67 -17.34
N SER A 61 -1.59 -5.09 -17.95
CA SER A 61 -1.02 -5.56 -19.22
C SER A 61 -0.02 -6.69 -19.00
N ASP A 62 0.83 -6.56 -17.99
CA ASP A 62 1.85 -7.55 -17.63
C ASP A 62 2.20 -7.46 -16.13
N LEU A 63 3.04 -8.38 -15.61
CA LEU A 63 3.53 -8.34 -14.24
C LEU A 63 4.89 -9.00 -14.11
N ASP A 64 5.77 -8.37 -13.34
CA ASP A 64 7.03 -8.96 -12.89
C ASP A 64 7.06 -9.00 -11.35
N ARG A 65 6.80 -10.18 -10.80
CA ARG A 65 6.83 -10.40 -9.35
C ARG A 65 8.24 -10.28 -8.75
N THR A 66 9.29 -10.52 -9.53
CA THR A 66 10.67 -10.42 -9.08
C THR A 66 11.05 -8.96 -8.86
N LEU A 67 10.62 -8.08 -9.76
CA LEU A 67 10.78 -6.63 -9.65
C LEU A 67 9.72 -5.98 -8.74
N GLY A 68 8.64 -6.71 -8.45
CA GLY A 68 7.53 -6.18 -7.67
C GLY A 68 6.68 -5.19 -8.45
N ILE A 69 6.51 -5.39 -9.77
CA ILE A 69 5.85 -4.45 -10.67
C ILE A 69 4.63 -5.11 -11.33
N TYR A 70 3.48 -4.45 -11.28
CA TYR A 70 2.38 -4.69 -12.21
C TYR A 70 2.39 -3.59 -13.28
N TYR A 71 2.45 -3.98 -14.55
CA TYR A 71 2.29 -3.06 -15.67
C TYR A 71 0.79 -2.87 -15.90
N LEU A 72 0.34 -1.62 -15.87
CA LEU A 72 -1.07 -1.27 -16.00
C LEU A 72 -1.39 -0.95 -17.46
N ALA A 73 -2.61 -1.26 -17.87
CA ALA A 73 -3.10 -0.93 -19.21
C ALA A 73 -3.43 0.57 -19.38
N GLU A 74 -3.39 1.36 -18.30
CA GLU A 74 -3.52 2.82 -18.36
C GLU A 74 -2.16 3.46 -18.65
N THR A 75 -2.15 4.45 -19.53
CA THR A 75 -0.97 5.25 -19.88
C THR A 75 -1.10 6.67 -19.33
N THR A 76 0.03 7.36 -19.19
CA THR A 76 0.07 8.80 -18.92
C THR A 76 1.00 9.49 -19.90
N GLN A 77 0.71 10.76 -20.16
CA GLN A 77 1.63 11.64 -20.88
C GLN A 77 2.66 12.19 -19.90
N VAL A 78 3.94 12.08 -20.25
CA VAL A 78 5.07 12.67 -19.52
C VAL A 78 5.91 13.50 -20.48
N GLU A 79 6.43 14.62 -20.00
CA GLU A 79 7.36 15.47 -20.74
C GLU A 79 8.78 14.93 -20.55
N VAL A 80 9.39 14.46 -21.63
CA VAL A 80 10.76 13.94 -21.70
C VAL A 80 11.47 14.70 -22.81
N ASP A 81 12.57 15.39 -22.48
CA ASP A 81 13.35 16.19 -23.45
C ASP A 81 12.50 17.14 -24.32
N ASP A 82 11.57 17.88 -23.69
CA ASP A 82 10.60 18.79 -24.34
C ASP A 82 9.57 18.11 -25.27
N GLU A 83 9.46 16.77 -25.24
CA GLU A 83 8.48 15.99 -25.98
C GLU A 83 7.47 15.29 -25.05
N LEU A 84 6.19 15.25 -25.44
CA LEU A 84 5.17 14.51 -24.72
C LEU A 84 5.19 13.04 -25.18
N GLU A 85 5.62 12.15 -24.28
CA GLU A 85 5.58 10.71 -24.50
C GLU A 85 4.43 10.06 -23.74
N GLU A 86 3.74 9.10 -24.38
CA GLU A 86 2.79 8.22 -23.70
C GLU A 86 3.51 7.01 -23.14
N LYS A 87 3.44 6.82 -21.82
CA LYS A 87 4.09 5.71 -21.12
C LYS A 87 3.07 4.93 -20.30
N GLU A 88 3.25 3.60 -20.24
CA GLU A 88 2.44 2.73 -19.40
C GLU A 88 2.72 2.98 -17.92
N LEU A 89 1.66 2.97 -17.11
CA LEU A 89 1.79 3.10 -15.67
C LEU A 89 2.24 1.78 -15.04
N GLN A 90 3.06 1.89 -14.01
CA GLN A 90 3.62 0.78 -13.25
C GLN A 90 3.16 0.90 -11.80
N LEU A 91 2.51 -0.14 -11.29
CA LEU A 91 2.21 -0.26 -9.87
C LEU A 91 3.34 -1.04 -9.20
N ARG A 92 4.18 -0.36 -8.43
CA ARG A 92 5.37 -0.93 -7.81
C ARG A 92 5.12 -1.23 -6.33
N LEU A 93 5.55 -2.41 -5.90
CA LEU A 93 5.51 -2.91 -4.52
C LEU A 93 6.94 -3.02 -3.97
N ILE A 94 7.28 -2.20 -2.98
CA ILE A 94 8.60 -2.14 -2.37
C ILE A 94 8.50 -2.52 -0.90
N SER A 95 9.40 -3.39 -0.44
CA SER A 95 9.48 -3.72 1.00
C SER A 95 10.17 -2.59 1.75
N SER A 96 9.53 -2.10 2.82
CA SER A 96 10.09 -1.08 3.73
C SER A 96 9.94 -1.51 5.19
N GLU A 97 10.51 -0.72 6.11
CA GLU A 97 10.39 -0.95 7.55
C GLU A 97 8.93 -0.90 8.05
N SER A 98 8.06 -0.19 7.32
CA SER A 98 6.64 -0.04 7.66
C SER A 98 5.73 -1.04 6.94
N GLY A 99 6.29 -2.04 6.24
CA GLY A 99 5.55 -3.02 5.44
C GLY A 99 5.79 -2.83 3.94
N ILE A 100 4.84 -3.26 3.12
CA ILE A 100 4.96 -3.14 1.66
C ILE A 100 4.36 -1.81 1.22
N GLN A 101 5.20 -0.94 0.68
CA GLN A 101 4.78 0.30 0.06
C GLN A 101 4.37 0.04 -1.38
N VAL A 102 3.22 0.56 -1.76
CA VAL A 102 2.67 0.49 -3.11
C VAL A 102 2.56 1.91 -3.66
N SER A 103 3.19 2.15 -4.80
CA SER A 103 3.17 3.44 -5.50
C SER A 103 2.91 3.24 -7.00
N VAL A 104 2.46 4.31 -7.67
CA VAL A 104 2.26 4.31 -9.11
C VAL A 104 3.36 5.16 -9.74
N GLN A 105 4.02 4.60 -10.74
CA GLN A 105 5.21 5.14 -11.38
C GLN A 105 5.07 5.04 -12.90
N VAL A 106 5.87 5.80 -13.63
CA VAL A 106 5.97 5.71 -15.09
C VAL A 106 7.16 4.83 -15.46
N ASP A 107 8.25 4.96 -14.70
CA ASP A 107 9.50 4.22 -14.82
C ASP A 107 10.21 4.17 -13.46
N ASP A 108 11.48 3.76 -13.42
CA ASP A 108 12.23 3.57 -12.17
C ASP A 108 12.46 4.87 -11.39
N ASP A 109 12.55 5.99 -12.12
CA ASP A 109 12.96 7.29 -11.58
C ASP A 109 11.80 8.31 -11.58
N THR A 110 10.70 8.00 -12.26
CA THR A 110 9.58 8.94 -12.47
C THR A 110 8.28 8.44 -11.85
N LEU A 111 7.75 9.22 -10.90
CA LEU A 111 6.42 8.99 -10.33
C LEU A 111 5.31 9.39 -11.31
N ALA A 112 4.20 8.65 -11.28
CA ALA A 112 3.02 9.01 -12.05
C ALA A 112 2.33 10.25 -11.45
N PRO A 113 1.59 11.03 -12.26
CA PRO A 113 0.89 12.23 -11.79
C PRO A 113 0.05 11.97 -10.53
N GLU A 114 0.08 12.89 -9.56
CA GLU A 114 -0.54 12.70 -8.24
C GLU A 114 -2.02 12.27 -8.35
N GLU A 115 -2.80 12.93 -9.23
CA GLU A 115 -4.22 12.65 -9.37
C GLU A 115 -4.50 11.22 -9.88
N GLN A 116 -3.71 10.75 -10.84
CA GLN A 116 -3.83 9.40 -11.39
C GLN A 116 -3.37 8.37 -10.35
N SER A 117 -2.25 8.61 -9.70
CA SER A 117 -1.72 7.79 -8.60
C SER A 117 -2.75 7.63 -7.48
N ALA A 118 -3.32 8.75 -7.01
CA ALA A 118 -4.35 8.74 -5.97
C ALA A 118 -5.59 7.96 -6.40
N ARG A 119 -6.05 8.14 -7.64
CA ARG A 119 -7.22 7.41 -8.19
C ARG A 119 -6.98 5.91 -8.21
N ILE A 120 -5.84 5.46 -8.76
CA ILE A 120 -5.49 4.04 -8.89
C ILE A 120 -5.34 3.41 -7.50
N LEU A 121 -4.56 4.02 -6.61
CA LEU A 121 -4.34 3.49 -5.27
C LEU A 121 -5.63 3.44 -4.45
N ASN A 122 -6.54 4.41 -4.60
CA ASN A 122 -7.85 4.36 -3.95
C ASN A 122 -8.69 3.21 -4.49
N GLN A 123 -8.75 3.01 -5.81
CA GLN A 123 -9.50 1.89 -6.40
C GLN A 123 -8.98 0.54 -5.91
N ILE A 124 -7.66 0.37 -5.81
CA ILE A 124 -7.06 -0.86 -5.29
C ILE A 124 -7.40 -1.03 -3.81
N ARG A 125 -7.21 0.02 -3.01
CA ARG A 125 -7.51 0.01 -1.56
C ARG A 125 -8.94 -0.42 -1.27
N GLU A 126 -9.92 0.06 -2.04
CA GLU A 126 -11.33 -0.31 -1.90
C GLU A 126 -11.63 -1.78 -2.19
N LYS A 127 -10.71 -2.50 -2.85
CA LYS A 127 -10.86 -3.92 -3.21
C LYS A 127 -9.98 -4.87 -2.38
N LEU A 128 -9.16 -4.33 -1.48
CA LEU A 128 -8.38 -5.12 -0.52
C LEU A 128 -9.28 -5.74 0.57
N GLN A 129 -8.90 -6.91 1.10
CA GLN A 129 -9.64 -7.70 2.10
C GLN A 129 -8.79 -8.08 3.32
#